data_AF-A0A169S2M8-F1
#
_entry.id   AF-A0A169S2M8-F1
#
_cell.length_a   1.000
_cell.length_b   1.000
_cell.length_c   1.000
_cell.angle_alpha   90.00
_cell.angle_beta   90.00
_cell.angle_gamma   90.00
#
_symmetry.space_group_name_H-M   'P 1'
#
loop_
_entity.id
_entity.type
_entity.pdbx_description
1 polymer ?
#
loop_
_entity_poly.entity_id
_entity_poly.type
_entity_poly.pdbx_seq_one_letter_code
_entity_poly.pdbx_strand_id
1 'polypeptide(L)'
;MNPCPIMDAGPGLNFFSLNKERLLFQTLGPISIPETVKEEMLRKSKVDARFDAVERVLGKIPNHLLEVLADDETPQLARVVNRIAGKPMVERRRSGKDLGELMVISHAVVKAESGASVTILIDDSEG
;
A
#
# COMPACT_ATOMS: atom_id res chain seq x y z
N MET A 1 -20.64 2.18 -4.47
CA MET A 1 -19.49 2.91 -3.91
C MET A 1 -18.26 2.45 -4.68
N ASN A 2 -17.47 3.37 -5.22
CA ASN A 2 -16.19 2.99 -5.83
C ASN A 2 -15.25 2.58 -4.69
N PRO A 3 -14.54 1.45 -4.81
CA PRO A 3 -13.60 1.03 -3.78
C PRO A 3 -12.45 2.03 -3.69
N CYS A 4 -11.97 2.27 -2.46
CA CYS A 4 -10.84 3.15 -2.21
C CYS A 4 -9.60 2.69 -3.00
N PRO A 5 -8.90 3.59 -3.71
CA PRO A 5 -7.66 3.25 -4.38
C PRO A 5 -6.65 2.64 -3.43
N ILE A 6 -5.89 1.64 -3.89
CA ILE A 6 -4.83 1.01 -3.11
C ILE A 6 -3.49 1.62 -3.52
N MET A 7 -2.74 2.15 -2.55
CA MET A 7 -1.50 2.88 -2.81
C MET A 7 -0.27 2.13 -2.29
N ASP A 8 0.82 2.19 -3.04
CA ASP A 8 2.15 1.69 -2.66
C ASP A 8 2.96 2.69 -1.79
N ALA A 9 4.05 2.20 -1.19
CA ALA A 9 4.94 2.99 -0.35
C ALA A 9 5.61 4.13 -1.13
N GLY A 10 6.02 3.92 -2.39
CA GLY A 10 6.73 4.94 -3.20
C GLY A 10 5.96 6.25 -3.31
N PRO A 11 4.73 6.25 -3.87
CA PRO A 11 3.89 7.42 -3.95
C PRO A 11 3.58 8.02 -2.57
N GLY A 12 3.29 7.17 -1.57
CA GLY A 12 3.03 7.62 -0.20
C GLY A 12 4.20 8.41 0.40
N LEU A 13 5.42 7.92 0.23
CA LEU A 13 6.64 8.61 0.67
C LEU A 13 6.81 9.96 -0.03
N ASN A 14 6.61 10.00 -1.34
CA ASN A 14 6.78 11.22 -2.14
C ASN A 14 5.76 12.31 -1.75
N PHE A 15 4.47 11.95 -1.64
CA PHE A 15 3.45 12.93 -1.26
C PHE A 15 3.61 13.40 0.19
N PHE A 16 3.89 12.48 1.12
CA PHE A 16 3.90 12.82 2.55
C PHE A 16 5.20 13.52 2.97
N SER A 17 6.35 13.20 2.37
CA SER A 17 7.60 13.95 2.60
C SER A 17 7.49 15.42 2.17
N LEU A 18 6.75 15.68 1.09
CA LEU A 18 6.54 17.04 0.57
C LEU A 18 5.34 17.77 1.23
N ASN A 19 4.69 17.16 2.23
CA ASN A 19 3.46 17.67 2.86
C ASN A 19 2.35 17.99 1.81
N LYS A 20 2.22 17.11 0.81
CA LYS A 20 1.24 17.19 -0.29
C LYS A 20 0.09 16.19 -0.13
N GLU A 21 -0.14 15.68 1.08
CA GLU A 21 -1.23 14.74 1.37
C GLU A 21 -2.61 15.30 0.99
N ARG A 22 -2.82 16.62 1.14
CA ARG A 22 -4.08 17.28 0.72
C ARG A 22 -4.32 17.16 -0.78
N LEU A 23 -3.28 17.30 -1.60
CA LEU A 23 -3.39 17.16 -3.06
C LEU A 23 -3.71 15.71 -3.45
N LEU A 24 -3.06 14.75 -2.78
CA LEU A 24 -3.33 13.33 -2.96
C LEU A 24 -4.81 13.01 -2.71
N PHE A 25 -5.34 13.38 -1.54
CA PHE A 25 -6.74 13.13 -1.18
C PHE A 25 -7.74 13.93 -2.02
N GLN A 26 -7.39 15.14 -2.47
CA GLN A 26 -8.23 15.90 -3.41
C GLN A 26 -8.34 15.23 -4.78
N THR A 27 -7.30 14.50 -5.21
CA THR A 27 -7.24 13.85 -6.51
C THR A 27 -7.89 12.47 -6.48
N LEU A 28 -7.59 11.66 -5.46
CA LEU A 28 -8.00 10.26 -5.39
C LEU A 28 -9.18 10.00 -4.44
N GLY A 29 -9.51 10.95 -3.57
CA GLY A 29 -10.39 10.70 -2.43
C GLY A 29 -9.69 9.87 -1.34
N PRO A 30 -10.45 9.22 -0.45
CA PRO A 30 -9.92 8.27 0.53
C PRO A 30 -9.16 7.13 -0.13
N ILE A 31 -8.06 6.70 0.47
CA ILE A 31 -7.19 5.62 -0.05
C ILE A 31 -7.07 4.49 0.98
N SER A 32 -6.61 3.33 0.51
CA SER A 32 -6.21 2.22 1.36
C SER A 32 -4.72 1.87 1.12
N ILE A 33 -4.01 1.41 2.14
CA ILE A 33 -2.64 0.88 2.02
C ILE A 33 -2.52 -0.46 2.74
N PRO A 34 -1.78 -1.45 2.21
CA PRO A 34 -1.43 -2.66 2.97
C PRO A 34 -0.61 -2.36 4.23
N GLU A 35 -0.70 -3.22 5.25
CA GLU A 35 0.13 -3.12 6.47
C GLU A 35 1.63 -3.08 6.14
N THR A 36 2.09 -3.96 5.25
CA THR A 36 3.48 -4.02 4.80
C THR A 36 3.94 -2.68 4.19
N VAL A 37 3.06 -2.02 3.43
CA VAL A 37 3.35 -0.70 2.83
C VAL A 37 3.48 0.36 3.92
N LYS A 38 2.57 0.37 4.89
CA LYS A 38 2.64 1.30 6.03
C LYS A 38 3.94 1.11 6.82
N GLU A 39 4.31 -0.13 7.10
CA GLU A 39 5.54 -0.46 7.81
C GLU A 39 6.78 0.00 7.04
N GLU A 40 6.80 -0.20 5.71
CA GLU A 40 7.89 0.25 4.86
C GLU A 40 8.01 1.79 4.84
N MET A 41 6.88 2.51 4.80
CA MET A 41 6.86 3.97 4.88
C MET A 41 7.43 4.47 6.21
N LEU A 42 7.03 3.87 7.34
CA LEU A 42 7.54 4.18 8.68
C LEU A 42 9.01 3.79 8.88
N ARG A 43 9.45 2.71 8.24
CA ARG A 43 10.86 2.29 8.27
C ARG A 43 11.72 3.29 7.52
N LYS A 44 11.32 3.68 6.30
CA LYS A 44 12.06 4.65 5.50
C LYS A 44 12.07 6.04 6.13
N SER A 45 11.01 6.48 6.80
CA SER A 45 11.00 7.76 7.52
C SER A 45 12.04 7.85 8.65
N LYS A 46 12.42 6.72 9.23
CA LYS A 46 13.42 6.64 10.30
C LYS A 46 14.86 6.53 9.79
N VAL A 47 15.03 5.99 8.58
CA VAL A 47 16.34 5.68 8.01
C VAL A 47 16.83 6.78 7.05
N ASP A 48 15.92 7.45 6.35
CA ASP A 48 16.24 8.48 5.35
C ASP A 48 15.60 9.82 5.76
N ALA A 49 16.47 10.82 5.99
CA ALA A 49 16.06 12.17 6.40
C ALA A 49 15.10 12.85 5.41
N ARG A 50 15.10 12.45 4.14
CA ARG A 50 14.15 12.98 3.13
C ARG A 50 12.71 12.63 3.46
N PHE A 51 12.48 11.55 4.21
CA PHE A 51 11.15 11.02 4.51
C PHE A 51 10.75 11.24 5.98
N ASP A 52 11.46 12.07 6.74
CA ASP A 52 11.22 12.32 8.17
C ASP A 52 9.78 12.74 8.49
N ALA A 53 9.18 13.55 7.61
CA ALA A 53 7.84 14.08 7.75
C ALA A 53 6.75 13.02 7.61
N VAL A 54 7.06 11.87 6.98
CA VAL A 54 6.08 10.83 6.64
C VAL A 54 5.42 10.26 7.90
N GLU A 55 6.20 9.92 8.94
CA GLU A 55 5.67 9.39 10.20
C GLU A 55 4.73 10.39 10.88
N ARG A 56 5.10 11.68 10.89
CA ARG A 56 4.28 12.76 11.43
C ARG A 56 2.99 12.96 10.64
N VAL A 57 3.04 12.88 9.32
CA VAL A 57 1.86 13.02 8.45
C VAL A 57 0.93 11.82 8.63
N LEU A 58 1.46 10.59 8.56
CA LEU A 58 0.70 9.36 8.80
C LEU A 58 -0.03 9.38 10.14
N GLY A 59 0.63 9.84 11.21
CA GLY A 59 0.01 9.93 12.53
C GLY A 59 -1.13 10.94 12.66
N LYS A 60 -1.33 11.82 11.67
CA LYS A 60 -2.39 12.84 11.65
C LYS A 60 -3.52 12.52 10.69
N ILE A 61 -3.33 11.57 9.75
CA ILE A 61 -4.35 11.23 8.78
C ILE A 61 -5.44 10.41 9.49
N PRO A 62 -6.72 10.81 9.39
CA PRO A 62 -7.81 10.08 10.00
C PRO A 62 -8.15 8.80 9.21
N ASN A 63 -8.64 7.78 9.90
CA ASN A 63 -8.96 6.46 9.32
C ASN A 63 -9.98 6.51 8.16
N HIS A 64 -10.81 7.55 8.07
CA HIS A 64 -11.77 7.70 6.98
C HIS A 64 -11.13 8.21 5.67
N LEU A 65 -9.90 8.73 5.72
CA LEU A 65 -9.12 9.14 4.54
C LEU A 65 -8.05 8.12 4.17
N LEU A 66 -7.52 7.39 5.15
CA LEU A 66 -6.53 6.33 4.94
C LEU A 66 -6.90 5.11 5.76
N GLU A 67 -7.29 4.06 5.05
CA GLU A 67 -7.54 2.73 5.60
C GLU A 67 -6.27 1.88 5.50
N VAL A 68 -5.97 1.10 6.54
CA VAL A 68 -4.90 0.10 6.48
C VAL A 68 -5.52 -1.27 6.26
N LEU A 69 -5.14 -1.94 5.18
CA LEU A 69 -5.60 -3.28 4.85
C LEU A 69 -4.72 -4.31 5.57
N ALA A 70 -5.37 -5.18 6.36
CA ALA A 70 -4.69 -6.25 7.07
C ALA A 70 -4.03 -7.22 6.08
N ASP A 71 -2.75 -7.51 6.28
CA ASP A 71 -2.03 -8.45 5.42
C ASP A 71 -2.20 -9.90 5.88
N ASP A 72 -2.99 -10.17 6.93
CA ASP A 72 -3.28 -11.49 7.48
C ASP A 72 -3.56 -12.54 6.39
N GLU A 73 -3.05 -13.75 6.61
CA GLU A 73 -3.25 -14.85 5.66
C GLU A 73 -4.72 -15.26 5.65
N THR A 74 -5.45 -14.76 4.66
CA THR A 74 -6.80 -15.21 4.33
C THR A 74 -6.74 -16.20 3.17
N PRO A 75 -7.68 -17.16 3.06
CA PRO A 75 -7.71 -18.09 1.93
C PRO A 75 -7.71 -17.40 0.56
N GLN A 76 -8.35 -16.24 0.44
CA GLN A 76 -8.40 -15.44 -0.78
C GLN A 76 -7.03 -14.80 -1.07
N LEU A 77 -6.47 -14.09 -0.10
CA LEU A 77 -5.19 -13.41 -0.27
C LEU A 77 -4.04 -14.39 -0.52
N ALA A 78 -4.01 -15.51 0.21
CA ALA A 78 -3.01 -16.56 0.03
C ALA A 78 -3.07 -17.18 -1.38
N ARG A 79 -4.27 -17.43 -1.91
CA ARG A 79 -4.46 -17.94 -3.28
C ARG A 79 -3.95 -16.95 -4.32
N VAL A 80 -4.28 -15.67 -4.16
CA VAL A 80 -3.85 -14.62 -5.10
C VAL A 80 -2.33 -14.44 -5.06
N VAL A 81 -1.74 -14.36 -3.87
CA VAL A 81 -0.29 -14.26 -3.69
C VAL A 81 0.41 -15.46 -4.32
N ASN A 82 -0.05 -16.69 -4.07
CA ASN A 82 0.54 -17.87 -4.67
C ASN A 82 0.43 -17.87 -6.19
N ARG A 83 -0.71 -17.43 -6.74
CA ARG A 83 -0.93 -17.32 -8.19
C ARG A 83 0.00 -16.30 -8.86
N ILE A 84 0.20 -15.13 -8.25
CA ILE A 84 1.04 -14.06 -8.81
C ILE A 84 2.53 -14.37 -8.63
N ALA A 85 2.90 -14.84 -7.43
CA ALA A 85 4.28 -14.91 -6.99
C ALA A 85 4.92 -16.30 -7.14
N GLY A 86 4.11 -17.31 -7.46
CA GLY A 86 4.51 -18.73 -7.60
C GLY A 86 4.97 -19.40 -6.31
N LYS A 87 4.74 -18.78 -5.15
CA LYS A 87 5.22 -19.23 -3.84
C LYS A 87 4.18 -18.99 -2.74
N PRO A 88 4.18 -19.79 -1.66
CA PRO A 88 3.33 -19.55 -0.50
C PRO A 88 3.54 -18.15 0.10
N MET A 89 2.45 -17.55 0.58
CA MET A 89 2.46 -16.21 1.17
C MET A 89 3.42 -16.11 2.37
N VAL A 90 3.46 -17.15 3.20
CA VAL A 90 4.38 -17.27 4.35
C VAL A 90 5.85 -17.20 3.93
N GLU A 91 6.21 -17.78 2.78
CA GLU A 91 7.58 -17.73 2.26
C GLU A 91 7.90 -16.34 1.68
N ARG A 92 6.94 -15.71 1.01
CA ARG A 92 7.12 -14.36 0.45
C ARG A 92 7.29 -13.30 1.53
N ARG A 93 6.58 -13.40 2.66
CA ARG A 93 6.80 -12.51 3.81
C ARG A 93 8.26 -12.53 4.32
N ARG A 94 9.00 -13.62 4.09
CA ARG A 94 10.42 -13.75 4.48
C ARG A 94 11.38 -13.14 3.44
N SER A 95 10.93 -12.99 2.21
CA SER A 95 11.68 -12.39 1.09
C SER A 95 11.22 -10.94 0.94
N GLY A 96 11.79 -10.02 1.72
CA GLY A 96 11.35 -8.62 1.79
C GLY A 96 11.47 -7.79 0.51
N LYS A 97 12.06 -8.34 -0.56
CA LYS A 97 12.13 -7.67 -1.86
C LYS A 97 10.76 -7.72 -2.55
N ASP A 98 10.25 -6.55 -2.94
CA ASP A 98 9.01 -6.33 -3.70
C ASP A 98 7.72 -6.81 -2.99
N LEU A 99 7.79 -6.99 -1.67
CA LEU A 99 6.65 -7.48 -0.87
C LEU A 99 5.52 -6.44 -0.80
N GLY A 100 5.84 -5.15 -0.69
CA GLY A 100 4.86 -4.06 -0.65
C GLY A 100 4.02 -4.03 -1.93
N GLU A 101 4.67 -3.98 -3.09
CA GLU A 101 4.01 -4.02 -4.40
C GLU A 101 3.17 -5.29 -4.58
N LEU A 102 3.72 -6.46 -4.20
CA LEU A 102 2.98 -7.71 -4.24
C LEU A 102 1.71 -7.65 -3.38
N MET A 103 1.75 -7.08 -2.19
CA MET A 103 0.56 -6.93 -1.33
C MET A 103 -0.44 -5.93 -1.93
N VAL A 104 0.02 -4.80 -2.48
CA VAL A 104 -0.85 -3.83 -3.16
C VAL A 104 -1.62 -4.50 -4.30
N ILE A 105 -0.92 -5.20 -5.18
CA ILE A 105 -1.53 -5.91 -6.31
C ILE A 105 -2.44 -7.04 -5.80
N SER A 106 -2.01 -7.80 -4.79
CA SER A 106 -2.78 -8.94 -4.29
C SER A 106 -4.11 -8.49 -3.65
N HIS A 107 -4.09 -7.44 -2.83
CA HIS A 107 -5.32 -6.84 -2.27
C HIS A 107 -6.22 -6.30 -3.37
N ALA A 108 -5.66 -5.67 -4.40
CA ALA A 108 -6.44 -5.16 -5.51
C ALA A 108 -7.11 -6.30 -6.30
N VAL A 109 -6.40 -7.38 -6.56
CA VAL A 109 -6.94 -8.56 -7.25
C VAL A 109 -8.02 -9.23 -6.42
N VAL A 110 -7.86 -9.38 -5.10
CA VAL A 110 -8.92 -9.91 -4.23
C VAL A 110 -10.18 -9.05 -4.32
N LYS A 111 -10.06 -7.72 -4.27
CA LYS A 111 -11.20 -6.80 -4.44
C LYS A 111 -11.81 -6.91 -5.85
N ALA A 112 -10.98 -6.99 -6.89
CA ALA A 112 -11.45 -7.13 -8.27
C ALA A 112 -12.23 -8.44 -8.51
N GLU A 113 -11.78 -9.55 -7.92
CA GLU A 113 -12.46 -10.85 -8.02
C GLU A 113 -13.86 -10.85 -7.35
N SER A 114 -14.11 -9.92 -6.43
CA SER A 114 -15.46 -9.68 -5.86
C SER A 114 -16.35 -8.80 -6.75
N GLY A 115 -15.90 -8.43 -7.95
CA GLY A 115 -16.64 -7.61 -8.91
C GLY A 115 -16.45 -6.10 -8.76
N ALA A 116 -15.51 -5.66 -7.94
CA ALA A 116 -15.22 -4.23 -7.75
C ALA A 116 -14.24 -3.69 -8.81
N SER A 117 -14.44 -2.46 -9.28
CA SER A 117 -13.46 -1.77 -10.13
C SER A 117 -12.41 -1.10 -9.23
N VAL A 118 -11.16 -1.57 -9.28
CA VAL A 118 -10.11 -1.12 -8.35
C VAL A 118 -9.11 -0.22 -9.05
N THR A 119 -8.81 0.92 -8.42
CA THR A 119 -7.69 1.79 -8.81
C THR A 119 -6.47 1.47 -7.94
N ILE A 120 -5.30 1.42 -8.56
CA ILE A 120 -4.03 1.19 -7.87
C ILE A 120 -3.08 2.34 -8.19
N LEU A 121 -2.37 2.86 -7.19
CA LEU A 121 -1.29 3.83 -7.36
C LEU A 121 0.04 3.17 -6.97
N ILE A 122 0.84 2.80 -7.97
CA ILE A 122 2.18 2.21 -7.82
C ILE A 122 3.19 3.11 -8.53
N ASP A 123 4.39 3.20 -7.97
CA ASP A 123 5.56 3.80 -8.63
C ASP A 123 6.33 2.68 -9.34
N ASP A 124 6.45 2.75 -10.67
CA ASP A 124 7.22 1.77 -11.42
C ASP A 124 8.70 2.15 -11.33
N SER A 125 9.48 1.33 -10.64
CA SER A 125 10.89 1.64 -10.33
C SER A 125 11.83 1.42 -11.53
N GLU A 126 11.33 1.05 -12.71
CA GLU A 126 12.12 0.92 -13.94
C GLU A 126 12.02 2.18 -14.82
N GLY A 127 12.73 3.24 -14.40
CA GLY A 127 13.13 4.35 -15.27
C GLY A 127 14.51 4.15 -15.87
#